data_AF-A0A7Y3GD10-F1
#
_entry.id   AF-A0A7Y3GD10-F1
#
_cell.length_a   1.000
_cell.length_b   1.000
_cell.length_c   1.000
_cell.angle_alpha   90.00
_cell.angle_beta   90.00
_cell.angle_gamma   90.00
#
_symmetry.space_group_name_H-M   'P 1'
#
loop_
_entity.id
_entity.type
_entity.pdbx_description
1 polymer ?
#
loop_
_entity_poly.entity_id
_entity_poly.type
_entity_poly.pdbx_seq_one_letter_code
_entity_poly.pdbx_strand_id
1 'polypeptide(L)'
;MTVAFGISGLPPSETGDDAFLDGLAAEGHTALELAFTKGFPWKEARCQQFGRRAADAGIRLSVHAPYFAMLTIDEPDRHARTRAAVEHSMKLAGHLGAAVVVVHPGHDRERTSDQLLETALEALGAIEPKVRHLGVSLGLETTGTANAFGNLGDISLMAAEFPWVRPVVDWAHVHAITDGRLTDLEAVRSVFHFLFDQFPAWKLQPLHCHYSHNAFGPGGEIKHVPYGDGTNPVEPVVAAAAELDVDLTLVSESRDAASHRAVWKDVSAVLEEIDRPVAGARPLASGAIDFPDPIEIVADAGGFHPTRLRRPLRLSNPDKLFFPDGYTKGDLVQYYASISRTLLPHLAGRAIVMARFPDGADGDFFYEKQAPAHKPDWMPVAPIHSDGRGGLIEFCTAPDRPSLMWFANMGCIEIHPWLSRLATVGQPDFAIFDLDPAEGASWEQVVDTALHIRVALDSLGLRSYPKTSGASGLHIYVPLDPVHDYARVRKFVETVGRLMVAADPDNVTMEWDIPSRHGMVFIDHNQNVGGKTIASVYAVRPRAGAPVSTPLAWEEVPAVRPEDFTIATIWDRIDRVGDPFAPVLAGGQTLDAAEAALGLTT
;
A
#
# COMPACT_ATOMS: atom_id res chain seq x y z
N MET A 1 0.28 -12.91 9.56
CA MET A 1 -1.05 -12.34 9.83
C MET A 1 -1.13 -11.82 11.26
N THR A 2 -1.66 -10.62 11.46
CA THR A 2 -1.87 -10.00 12.77
C THR A 2 -3.33 -9.60 12.96
N VAL A 3 -3.83 -9.64 14.19
CA VAL A 3 -5.15 -9.10 14.57
C VAL A 3 -4.93 -8.00 15.59
N ALA A 4 -5.25 -6.77 15.22
CA ALA A 4 -5.37 -5.67 16.16
C ALA A 4 -6.80 -5.62 16.68
N PHE A 5 -7.04 -6.19 17.87
CA PHE A 5 -8.36 -6.23 18.49
C PHE A 5 -8.58 -5.01 19.38
N GLY A 6 -9.81 -4.48 19.37
CA GLY A 6 -10.15 -3.30 20.13
C GLY A 6 -11.65 -3.10 20.32
N ILE A 7 -11.98 -1.94 20.88
CA ILE A 7 -13.37 -1.49 21.09
C ILE A 7 -13.60 -0.12 20.45
N SER A 8 -14.86 0.27 20.31
CA SER A 8 -15.26 1.62 19.90
C SER A 8 -15.70 2.44 21.12
N GLY A 9 -15.17 3.66 21.28
CA GLY A 9 -15.53 4.52 22.39
C GLY A 9 -14.64 5.75 22.58
N LEU A 10 -15.02 6.58 23.55
CA LEU A 10 -14.21 7.70 24.02
C LEU A 10 -13.81 7.48 25.49
N PRO A 11 -12.66 8.00 25.93
CA PRO A 11 -12.30 8.04 27.34
C PRO A 11 -13.46 8.64 28.17
N PRO A 12 -13.92 7.96 29.25
CA PRO A 12 -14.91 8.52 30.15
C PRO A 12 -14.44 9.88 30.71
N SER A 13 -15.36 10.82 30.94
CA SER A 13 -15.01 12.18 31.37
C SER A 13 -14.22 12.25 32.68
N GLU A 14 -14.33 11.22 33.52
CA GLU A 14 -13.66 11.11 34.83
C GLU A 14 -12.32 10.37 34.76
N THR A 15 -12.02 9.72 33.62
CA THR A 15 -10.79 8.96 33.39
C THR A 15 -9.83 9.77 32.53
N GLY A 16 -8.61 9.99 33.01
CA GLY A 16 -7.56 10.62 32.20
C GLY A 16 -7.17 9.76 31.00
N ASP A 17 -6.73 10.40 29.91
CA ASP A 17 -6.36 9.74 28.66
C ASP A 17 -5.33 8.61 28.85
N ASP A 18 -4.29 8.84 29.66
CA ASP A 18 -3.26 7.85 29.97
C ASP A 18 -3.84 6.63 30.69
N ALA A 19 -4.63 6.84 31.74
CA ALA A 19 -5.24 5.77 32.52
C ALA A 19 -6.23 4.94 31.69
N PHE A 20 -6.92 5.57 30.74
CA PHE A 20 -7.80 4.88 29.81
C PHE A 20 -7.01 3.99 28.85
N LEU A 21 -5.94 4.50 28.23
CA LEU A 21 -5.08 3.73 27.32
C LEU A 21 -4.35 2.60 28.05
N ASP A 22 -3.86 2.84 29.27
CA ASP A 22 -3.26 1.81 30.12
C ASP A 22 -4.25 0.71 30.49
N GLY A 23 -5.50 1.08 30.79
CA GLY A 23 -6.58 0.12 31.03
C GLY A 23 -6.84 -0.76 29.81
N LEU A 24 -6.91 -0.16 28.62
CA LEU A 24 -7.11 -0.91 27.37
C LEU A 24 -5.94 -1.86 27.08
N ALA A 25 -4.70 -1.39 27.22
CA ALA A 25 -3.51 -2.22 27.01
C ALA A 25 -3.43 -3.37 28.03
N ALA A 26 -3.81 -3.12 29.29
CA ALA A 26 -3.84 -4.16 30.32
C ALA A 26 -4.92 -5.23 30.06
N GLU A 27 -6.00 -4.88 29.36
CA GLU A 27 -7.02 -5.83 28.89
C GLU A 27 -6.63 -6.55 27.58
N GLY A 28 -5.48 -6.21 26.99
CA GLY A 28 -4.96 -6.82 25.77
C GLY A 28 -5.46 -6.17 24.48
N HIS A 29 -6.13 -5.02 24.54
CA HIS A 29 -6.54 -4.30 23.34
C HIS A 29 -5.34 -3.64 22.67
N THR A 30 -5.23 -3.80 21.37
CA THR A 30 -4.20 -3.19 20.51
C THR A 30 -4.81 -2.31 19.41
N ALA A 31 -6.13 -2.09 19.47
CA ALA A 31 -6.84 -1.13 18.64
C ALA A 31 -7.87 -0.34 19.46
N LEU A 32 -8.20 0.87 19.01
CA LEU A 32 -9.26 1.71 19.57
C LEU A 32 -9.87 2.56 18.46
N GLU A 33 -11.18 2.48 18.31
CA GLU A 33 -11.92 3.40 17.46
C GLU A 33 -12.53 4.55 18.28
N LEU A 34 -12.12 5.78 17.96
CA LEU A 34 -12.67 6.96 18.61
C LEU A 34 -14.02 7.33 17.99
N ALA A 35 -15.09 7.10 18.76
CA ALA A 35 -16.46 7.30 18.31
C ALA A 35 -16.91 8.77 18.34
N PHE A 36 -16.62 9.53 17.27
CA PHE A 36 -17.09 10.92 17.09
C PHE A 36 -18.52 11.00 16.54
N THR A 37 -19.36 10.01 16.84
CA THR A 37 -20.68 9.78 16.24
C THR A 37 -21.66 10.95 16.39
N LYS A 38 -21.51 11.78 17.43
CA LYS A 38 -22.38 12.94 17.72
C LYS A 38 -21.78 14.30 17.34
N GLY A 39 -20.51 14.36 16.95
CA GLY A 39 -19.80 15.61 16.69
C GLY A 39 -18.32 15.53 17.07
N PHE A 40 -17.66 16.68 17.20
CA PHE A 40 -16.20 16.77 17.39
C PHE A 40 -15.86 17.25 18.80
N PRO A 41 -15.71 16.33 19.78
CA PRO A 41 -15.43 16.72 21.16
C PRO A 41 -13.98 17.18 21.37
N TRP A 42 -13.08 16.86 20.44
CA TRP A 42 -11.64 17.04 20.58
C TRP A 42 -11.10 18.09 19.62
N LYS A 43 -10.01 18.74 20.04
CA LYS A 43 -9.21 19.66 19.24
C LYS A 43 -7.88 19.02 18.88
N GLU A 44 -7.19 19.62 17.92
CA GLU A 44 -5.94 19.14 17.32
C GLU A 44 -4.87 18.82 18.37
N ALA A 45 -4.68 19.68 19.37
CA ALA A 45 -3.67 19.49 20.41
C ALA A 45 -3.90 18.21 21.25
N ARG A 46 -5.15 17.93 21.62
CA ARG A 46 -5.50 16.69 22.35
C ARG A 46 -5.30 15.48 21.45
N CYS A 47 -5.73 15.56 20.18
CA CYS A 47 -5.52 14.50 19.19
C CYS A 47 -4.04 14.12 19.07
N GLN A 48 -3.14 15.10 18.94
CA GLN A 48 -1.70 14.85 18.85
C GLN A 48 -1.11 14.21 20.10
N GLN A 49 -1.53 14.65 21.29
CA GLN A 49 -1.06 14.08 22.54
C GLN A 49 -1.57 12.65 22.73
N PHE A 50 -2.86 12.43 22.51
CA PHE A 50 -3.51 11.12 22.62
C PHE A 50 -2.92 10.13 21.61
N GLY A 51 -2.72 10.56 20.36
CA GLY A 51 -2.12 9.76 19.31
C GLY A 51 -0.72 9.25 19.65
N ARG A 52 0.15 10.14 20.14
CA ARG A 52 1.49 9.73 20.61
C ARG A 52 1.42 8.71 21.75
N ARG A 53 0.57 8.96 22.74
CA ARG A 53 0.42 8.07 23.89
C ARG A 53 -0.14 6.70 23.51
N ALA A 54 -1.09 6.65 22.56
CA ALA A 54 -1.64 5.41 22.04
C ALA A 54 -0.59 4.62 21.27
N ALA A 55 0.24 5.29 20.45
CA ALA A 55 1.37 4.66 19.77
C ALA A 55 2.38 4.06 20.77
N ASP A 56 2.71 4.78 21.84
CA ASP A 56 3.58 4.28 22.92
C ASP A 56 2.98 3.05 23.65
N ALA A 57 1.65 2.95 23.69
CA ALA A 57 0.92 1.80 24.24
C ALA A 57 0.77 0.64 23.24
N GLY A 58 1.19 0.79 21.97
CA GLY A 58 0.94 -0.19 20.92
C GLY A 58 -0.54 -0.26 20.48
N ILE A 59 -1.32 0.80 20.69
CA ILE A 59 -2.75 0.86 20.33
C ILE A 59 -2.92 1.60 19.00
N ARG A 60 -3.41 0.87 17.99
CA ARG A 60 -3.77 1.44 16.68
C ARG A 60 -5.08 2.22 16.77
N LEU A 61 -5.09 3.45 16.28
CA LEU A 61 -6.27 4.30 16.28
C LEU A 61 -7.02 4.29 14.94
N SER A 62 -8.35 4.28 15.02
CA SER A 62 -9.28 4.71 13.96
C SER A 62 -10.25 5.75 14.51
N VAL A 63 -10.99 6.42 13.62
CA VAL A 63 -12.02 7.39 14.01
C VAL A 63 -13.32 7.04 13.32
N HIS A 64 -14.40 6.88 14.07
CA HIS A 64 -15.74 6.86 13.49
C HIS A 64 -16.25 8.30 13.37
N ALA A 65 -16.50 8.75 12.14
CA ALA A 65 -17.02 10.08 11.90
C ALA A 65 -18.45 10.27 12.49
N PRO A 66 -18.92 11.52 12.67
CA PRO A 66 -20.29 11.76 13.07
C PRO A 66 -21.29 11.10 12.13
N TYR A 67 -22.40 10.56 12.64
CA TYR A 67 -23.39 9.86 11.80
C TYR A 67 -24.01 10.74 10.70
N PHE A 68 -23.94 12.06 10.84
CA PHE A 68 -24.38 12.98 9.80
C PHE A 68 -23.35 13.22 8.69
N ALA A 69 -22.13 12.68 8.79
CA ALA A 69 -21.06 12.81 7.80
C ALA A 69 -21.25 11.79 6.65
N MET A 70 -22.41 11.85 5.99
CA MET A 70 -22.78 10.98 4.88
C MET A 70 -22.39 11.57 3.52
N LEU A 71 -22.06 10.71 2.55
CA LEU A 71 -21.61 11.10 1.21
C LEU A 71 -22.77 11.32 0.22
N THR A 72 -23.93 10.73 0.48
CA THR A 72 -25.07 10.76 -0.44
C THR A 72 -26.03 11.94 -0.24
N ILE A 73 -25.74 12.90 0.64
CA ILE A 73 -26.61 14.07 0.88
C ILE A 73 -26.34 15.14 -0.18
N ASP A 74 -27.34 15.50 -0.98
CA ASP A 74 -27.26 16.52 -2.04
C ASP A 74 -28.02 17.83 -1.70
N GLU A 75 -28.87 17.83 -0.67
CA GLU A 75 -29.55 19.02 -0.14
C GLU A 75 -28.54 20.15 0.17
N PRO A 76 -28.57 21.31 -0.52
CA PRO A 76 -27.48 22.30 -0.52
C PRO A 76 -26.96 22.71 0.86
N ASP A 77 -27.85 22.99 1.81
CA ASP A 77 -27.50 23.46 3.16
C ASP A 77 -26.87 22.37 4.03
N ARG A 78 -27.23 21.10 3.79
CA ARG A 78 -26.70 19.96 4.57
C ARG A 78 -25.47 19.36 3.91
N HIS A 79 -25.43 19.37 2.59
CA HIS A 79 -24.36 18.81 1.78
C HIS A 79 -23.00 19.42 2.11
N ALA A 80 -22.91 20.75 2.21
CA ALA A 80 -21.68 21.41 2.62
C ALA A 80 -21.24 21.00 4.04
N ARG A 81 -22.21 20.80 4.95
CA ARG A 81 -21.96 20.38 6.33
C ARG A 81 -21.46 18.94 6.42
N THR A 82 -22.03 18.01 5.66
CA THR A 82 -21.63 16.60 5.70
C THR A 82 -20.22 16.43 5.13
N ARG A 83 -19.91 17.07 4.00
CA ARG A 83 -18.55 17.11 3.42
C ARG A 83 -17.53 17.71 4.39
N ALA A 84 -17.85 18.86 5.00
CA ALA A 84 -16.97 19.49 5.98
C ALA A 84 -16.73 18.60 7.21
N ALA A 85 -17.71 17.78 7.61
CA ALA A 85 -17.55 16.82 8.69
C ALA A 85 -16.62 15.66 8.33
N VAL A 86 -16.69 15.13 7.10
CA VAL A 86 -15.72 14.13 6.61
C VAL A 86 -14.31 14.74 6.59
N GLU A 87 -14.16 15.92 5.98
CA GLU A 87 -12.88 16.64 5.91
C GLU A 87 -12.28 16.89 7.31
N HIS A 88 -13.10 17.32 8.26
CA HIS A 88 -12.63 17.60 9.62
C HIS A 88 -12.28 16.31 10.38
N SER A 89 -13.05 15.24 10.21
CA SER A 89 -12.73 13.93 10.80
C SER A 89 -11.36 13.43 10.33
N MET A 90 -11.07 13.56 9.03
CA MET A 90 -9.77 13.18 8.45
C MET A 90 -8.61 14.02 8.97
N LYS A 91 -8.81 15.33 9.17
CA LYS A 91 -7.79 16.20 9.78
C LYS A 91 -7.48 15.80 11.22
N LEU A 92 -8.52 15.53 12.03
CA LEU A 92 -8.35 15.06 13.40
C LEU A 92 -7.66 13.69 13.45
N ALA A 93 -8.02 12.79 12.54
CA ALA A 93 -7.37 11.49 12.38
C ALA A 93 -5.89 11.61 12.01
N GLY A 94 -5.53 12.52 11.10
CA GLY A 94 -4.14 12.82 10.77
C GLY A 94 -3.33 13.29 11.99
N HIS A 95 -3.94 14.12 12.84
CA HIS A 95 -3.32 14.53 14.11
C HIS A 95 -3.23 13.40 15.15
N LEU A 96 -4.18 12.47 15.15
CA LEU A 96 -4.15 11.27 16.00
C LEU A 96 -3.10 10.24 15.54
N GLY A 97 -2.63 10.32 14.29
CA GLY A 97 -1.90 9.21 13.66
C GLY A 97 -2.81 8.02 13.36
N ALA A 98 -4.12 8.24 13.24
CA ALA A 98 -5.09 7.19 12.89
C ALA A 98 -5.02 6.85 11.39
N ALA A 99 -5.08 5.56 11.05
CA ALA A 99 -4.94 5.11 9.67
C ALA A 99 -6.23 5.27 8.84
N VAL A 100 -7.39 5.17 9.51
CA VAL A 100 -8.71 5.11 8.87
C VAL A 100 -9.71 6.02 9.59
N VAL A 101 -10.49 6.76 8.81
CA VAL A 101 -11.76 7.36 9.26
C VAL A 101 -12.91 6.56 8.69
N VAL A 102 -13.76 6.02 9.55
CA VAL A 102 -14.95 5.27 9.16
C VAL A 102 -16.12 6.23 8.95
N VAL A 103 -16.81 6.09 7.82
CA VAL A 103 -18.05 6.79 7.50
C VAL A 103 -19.09 5.81 6.94
N HIS A 104 -20.35 6.07 7.22
CA HIS A 104 -21.43 5.48 6.46
C HIS A 104 -21.54 6.19 5.10
N PRO A 105 -21.62 5.46 3.97
CA PRO A 105 -21.87 6.07 2.66
C PRO A 105 -23.11 6.97 2.66
N GLY A 106 -24.13 6.57 3.43
CA GLY A 106 -25.42 7.24 3.54
C GLY A 106 -26.49 6.50 2.75
N HIS A 107 -27.75 6.75 3.08
CA HIS A 107 -28.89 6.08 2.45
C HIS A 107 -29.95 7.09 2.02
N ASP A 108 -30.68 6.74 0.97
CA ASP A 108 -31.91 7.41 0.58
C ASP A 108 -32.85 6.36 -0.03
N ARG A 109 -34.11 6.33 0.40
CA ARG A 109 -35.09 5.37 -0.10
C ARG A 109 -35.82 5.85 -1.35
N GLU A 110 -35.71 7.15 -1.67
CA GLU A 110 -36.38 7.77 -2.81
C GLU A 110 -35.49 7.78 -4.06
N ARG A 111 -34.17 7.68 -3.89
CA ARG A 111 -33.18 7.66 -4.97
C ARG A 111 -32.69 6.24 -5.28
N THR A 112 -32.31 6.01 -6.54
CA THR A 112 -31.71 4.75 -6.99
C THR A 112 -30.25 4.64 -6.52
N SER A 113 -29.70 3.43 -6.50
CA SER A 113 -28.28 3.22 -6.19
C SER A 113 -27.35 4.00 -7.13
N ASP A 114 -27.70 4.12 -8.41
CA ASP A 114 -26.90 4.89 -9.38
C ASP A 114 -26.87 6.38 -9.05
N GLN A 115 -28.01 6.96 -8.66
CA GLN A 115 -28.09 8.37 -8.25
C GLN A 115 -27.29 8.62 -6.96
N LEU A 116 -27.32 7.67 -6.03
CA LEU A 116 -26.55 7.74 -4.79
C LEU A 116 -25.05 7.58 -5.05
N LEU A 117 -24.66 6.69 -5.96
CA LEU A 117 -23.29 6.53 -6.40
C LEU A 117 -22.75 7.82 -7.03
N GLU A 118 -23.49 8.43 -7.97
CA GLU A 118 -23.12 9.69 -8.60
C GLU A 118 -22.89 10.79 -7.55
N THR A 119 -23.83 10.95 -6.61
CA THR A 119 -23.71 11.93 -5.52
C THR A 119 -22.48 11.66 -4.65
N ALA A 120 -22.23 10.40 -4.31
CA ALA A 120 -21.09 10.02 -3.48
C ALA A 120 -19.75 10.24 -4.19
N LEU A 121 -19.66 9.92 -5.49
CA LEU A 121 -18.46 10.17 -6.30
C LEU A 121 -18.16 11.67 -6.41
N GLU A 122 -19.18 12.50 -6.63
CA GLU A 122 -19.03 13.97 -6.60
C GLU A 122 -18.54 14.47 -5.23
N ALA A 123 -19.06 13.91 -4.14
CA ALA A 123 -18.63 14.26 -2.79
C ALA A 123 -17.17 13.89 -2.55
N LEU A 124 -16.76 12.68 -2.92
CA LEU A 124 -15.38 12.21 -2.80
C LEU A 124 -14.43 13.07 -3.65
N GLY A 125 -14.77 13.38 -4.89
CA GLY A 125 -13.96 14.24 -5.77
C GLY A 125 -13.79 15.66 -5.23
N ALA A 126 -14.80 16.20 -4.53
CA ALA A 126 -14.70 17.51 -3.88
C ALA A 126 -13.86 17.50 -2.59
N ILE A 127 -13.84 16.36 -1.88
CA ILE A 127 -13.08 16.18 -0.63
C ILE A 127 -11.60 15.91 -0.92
N GLU A 128 -11.31 15.08 -1.91
CA GLU A 128 -9.97 14.53 -2.19
C GLU A 128 -8.84 15.58 -2.21
N PRO A 129 -8.94 16.72 -2.93
CA PRO A 129 -7.86 17.71 -2.99
C PRO A 129 -7.46 18.27 -1.62
N LYS A 130 -8.40 18.25 -0.66
CA LYS A 130 -8.22 18.82 0.68
C LYS A 130 -7.67 17.82 1.70
N VAL A 131 -7.72 16.53 1.42
CA VAL A 131 -7.39 15.48 2.41
C VAL A 131 -6.31 14.52 1.94
N ARG A 132 -6.05 14.41 0.62
CA ARG A 132 -5.08 13.45 0.06
C ARG A 132 -3.68 13.55 0.68
N HIS A 133 -3.27 14.75 1.09
CA HIS A 133 -1.95 15.01 1.69
C HIS A 133 -1.83 14.54 3.14
N LEU A 134 -2.93 14.19 3.80
CA LEU A 134 -2.95 13.77 5.20
C LEU A 134 -2.47 12.33 5.40
N GLY A 135 -2.45 11.51 4.34
CA GLY A 135 -2.10 10.09 4.43
C GLY A 135 -3.13 9.22 5.16
N VAL A 136 -4.31 9.77 5.49
CA VAL A 136 -5.41 9.06 6.16
C VAL A 136 -6.38 8.51 5.11
N SER A 137 -6.78 7.24 5.25
CA SER A 137 -7.78 6.65 4.36
C SER A 137 -9.21 6.85 4.85
N LEU A 138 -10.15 6.94 3.92
CA LEU A 138 -11.58 6.92 4.21
C LEU A 138 -12.11 5.49 4.10
N GLY A 139 -12.56 4.95 5.22
CA GLY A 139 -13.22 3.66 5.32
C GLY A 139 -14.71 3.81 5.10
N LEU A 140 -15.25 3.13 4.09
CA LEU A 140 -16.69 3.07 3.87
C LEU A 140 -17.24 1.80 4.49
N GLU A 141 -18.10 1.97 5.48
CA GLU A 141 -18.70 0.86 6.22
C GLU A 141 -19.87 0.24 5.48
N THR A 142 -19.89 -1.09 5.45
CA THR A 142 -21.01 -1.86 4.89
C THR A 142 -22.30 -1.58 5.63
N THR A 143 -23.40 -1.39 4.92
CA THR A 143 -24.74 -1.17 5.54
C THR A 143 -25.41 -2.46 6.00
N GLY A 144 -26.06 -2.42 7.16
CA GLY A 144 -26.90 -3.51 7.68
C GLY A 144 -28.32 -3.54 7.14
N THR A 145 -28.71 -2.60 6.27
CA THR A 145 -30.07 -2.51 5.74
C THR A 145 -30.18 -3.18 4.36
N ALA A 146 -31.13 -4.10 4.20
CA ALA A 146 -31.37 -4.76 2.92
C ALA A 146 -31.82 -3.74 1.84
N ASN A 147 -31.31 -3.90 0.61
CA ASN A 147 -31.56 -3.01 -0.53
C ASN A 147 -31.16 -1.54 -0.31
N ALA A 148 -30.27 -1.25 0.63
CA ALA A 148 -29.67 0.07 0.80
C ALA A 148 -28.35 0.20 0.02
N PHE A 149 -28.02 1.43 -0.36
CA PHE A 149 -26.70 1.79 -0.85
C PHE A 149 -25.64 1.64 0.25
N GLY A 150 -24.43 1.24 -0.13
CA GLY A 150 -23.32 0.99 0.78
C GLY A 150 -23.08 -0.50 1.05
N ASN A 151 -23.48 -1.38 0.13
CA ASN A 151 -22.98 -2.76 0.14
C ASN A 151 -21.55 -2.82 -0.41
N LEU A 152 -20.89 -3.98 -0.32
CA LEU A 152 -19.49 -4.13 -0.78
C LEU A 152 -19.28 -3.83 -2.27
N GLY A 153 -20.28 -4.04 -3.12
CA GLY A 153 -20.23 -3.68 -4.54
C GLY A 153 -20.30 -2.17 -4.77
N ASP A 154 -21.19 -1.46 -4.06
CA ASP A 154 -21.22 0.01 -4.13
C ASP A 154 -19.89 0.63 -3.66
N ILE A 155 -19.33 0.05 -2.59
CA ILE A 155 -18.04 0.47 -2.02
C ILE A 155 -16.89 0.20 -3.00
N SER A 156 -16.91 -0.92 -3.74
CA SER A 156 -15.86 -1.22 -4.71
C SER A 156 -15.84 -0.22 -5.87
N LEU A 157 -17.00 0.22 -6.34
CA LEU A 157 -17.11 1.24 -7.38
C LEU A 157 -16.49 2.57 -6.92
N MET A 158 -16.81 3.04 -5.70
CA MET A 158 -16.19 4.25 -5.14
C MET A 158 -14.68 4.09 -4.92
N ALA A 159 -14.24 2.94 -4.42
CA ALA A 159 -12.84 2.67 -4.18
C ALA A 159 -12.03 2.47 -5.46
N ALA A 160 -12.65 2.09 -6.59
CA ALA A 160 -11.98 1.99 -7.87
C ALA A 160 -11.56 3.38 -8.39
N GLU A 161 -12.42 4.39 -8.20
CA GLU A 161 -12.16 5.77 -8.60
C GLU A 161 -11.20 6.49 -7.64
N PHE A 162 -11.30 6.22 -6.33
CA PHE A 162 -10.52 6.94 -5.32
C PHE A 162 -9.54 6.02 -4.56
N PRO A 163 -8.21 6.13 -4.82
CA PRO A 163 -7.21 5.29 -4.15
C PRO A 163 -7.20 5.38 -2.62
N TRP A 164 -7.56 6.53 -2.05
CA TRP A 164 -7.61 6.76 -0.60
C TRP A 164 -8.89 6.23 0.08
N VAL A 165 -9.83 5.70 -0.70
CA VAL A 165 -11.07 5.05 -0.21
C VAL A 165 -10.86 3.55 -0.09
N ARG A 166 -11.30 2.95 1.01
CA ARG A 166 -11.19 1.51 1.29
C ARG A 166 -12.46 0.96 1.96
N PRO A 167 -12.70 -0.37 1.91
CA PRO A 167 -13.84 -0.96 2.60
C PRO A 167 -13.60 -1.05 4.11
N VAL A 168 -14.68 -0.90 4.88
CA VAL A 168 -14.80 -1.31 6.28
C VAL A 168 -15.91 -2.36 6.34
N VAL A 169 -15.58 -3.56 6.81
CA VAL A 169 -16.54 -4.67 6.85
C VAL A 169 -17.15 -4.76 8.24
N ASP A 170 -18.41 -4.39 8.36
CA ASP A 170 -19.21 -4.76 9.53
C ASP A 170 -19.79 -6.16 9.30
N TRP A 171 -19.25 -7.13 10.04
CA TRP A 171 -19.66 -8.53 9.91
C TRP A 171 -21.08 -8.79 10.39
N ALA A 172 -21.60 -8.01 11.34
CA ALA A 172 -22.98 -8.11 11.79
C ALA A 172 -23.93 -7.62 10.67
N HIS A 173 -23.57 -6.54 10.00
CA HIS A 173 -24.31 -6.03 8.85
C HIS A 173 -24.33 -7.03 7.69
N VAL A 174 -23.18 -7.55 7.28
CA VAL A 174 -23.10 -8.54 6.19
C VAL A 174 -23.87 -9.82 6.56
N HIS A 175 -23.79 -10.28 7.81
CA HIS A 175 -24.58 -11.42 8.29
C HIS A 175 -26.10 -11.15 8.19
N ALA A 176 -26.56 -9.96 8.60
CA ALA A 176 -27.97 -9.60 8.56
C ALA A 176 -28.52 -9.51 7.12
N ILE A 177 -27.83 -8.84 6.20
CA ILE A 177 -28.30 -8.69 4.81
C ILE A 177 -28.20 -9.99 4.00
N THR A 178 -27.42 -10.95 4.47
CA THR A 178 -27.32 -12.30 3.88
C THR A 178 -28.29 -13.30 4.53
N ASP A 179 -29.26 -12.83 5.34
CA ASP A 179 -30.22 -13.67 6.05
C ASP A 179 -29.55 -14.70 6.98
N GLY A 180 -28.51 -14.25 7.68
CA GLY A 180 -27.84 -15.03 8.71
C GLY A 180 -26.87 -16.09 8.20
N ARG A 181 -26.34 -15.96 6.98
CA ARG A 181 -25.51 -17.02 6.35
C ARG A 181 -24.07 -17.09 6.82
N LEU A 182 -23.53 -16.03 7.42
CA LEU A 182 -22.14 -16.04 7.91
C LEU A 182 -22.05 -16.83 9.22
N THR A 183 -22.08 -18.17 9.12
CA THR A 183 -22.07 -19.08 10.28
C THR A 183 -20.88 -20.03 10.27
N ASP A 184 -20.20 -20.16 9.14
CA ASP A 184 -19.08 -21.08 8.95
C ASP A 184 -17.96 -20.45 8.11
N LEU A 185 -16.85 -21.18 8.03
CA LEU A 185 -15.64 -20.74 7.35
C LEU A 185 -15.83 -20.57 5.83
N GLU A 186 -16.64 -21.40 5.19
CA GLU A 186 -16.85 -21.32 3.74
C GLU A 186 -17.64 -20.07 3.36
N ALA A 187 -18.69 -19.77 4.13
CA ALA A 187 -19.47 -18.54 3.97
C ALA A 187 -18.59 -17.30 4.12
N VAL A 188 -17.74 -17.26 5.15
CA VAL A 188 -16.83 -16.12 5.36
C VAL A 188 -15.73 -16.03 4.29
N ARG A 189 -15.15 -17.15 3.86
CA ARG A 189 -14.18 -17.18 2.74
C ARG A 189 -14.78 -16.57 1.47
N SER A 190 -16.06 -16.79 1.20
CA SER A 190 -16.73 -16.20 0.02
C SER A 190 -16.72 -14.66 0.05
N VAL A 191 -16.85 -14.05 1.23
CA VAL A 191 -16.75 -12.59 1.42
C VAL A 191 -15.33 -12.12 1.16
N PHE A 192 -14.32 -12.81 1.70
CA PHE A 192 -12.92 -12.50 1.41
C PHE A 192 -12.59 -12.62 -0.07
N HIS A 193 -13.07 -13.66 -0.76
CA HIS A 193 -12.88 -13.81 -2.21
C HIS A 193 -13.50 -12.65 -2.99
N PHE A 194 -14.70 -12.19 -2.59
CA PHE A 194 -15.28 -10.98 -3.19
C PHE A 194 -14.38 -9.76 -2.97
N LEU A 195 -13.92 -9.51 -1.74
CA LEU A 195 -13.02 -8.39 -1.44
C LEU A 195 -11.75 -8.44 -2.30
N PHE A 196 -11.23 -9.64 -2.48
CA PHE A 196 -10.03 -9.93 -3.24
C PHE A 196 -10.13 -9.74 -4.74
N ASP A 197 -11.32 -9.91 -5.30
CA ASP A 197 -11.62 -9.67 -6.71
C ASP A 197 -11.89 -8.18 -6.97
N GLN A 198 -12.43 -7.48 -5.98
CA GLN A 198 -12.88 -6.10 -6.12
C GLN A 198 -11.87 -5.05 -5.65
N PHE A 199 -10.97 -5.39 -4.72
CA PHE A 199 -10.03 -4.46 -4.12
C PHE A 199 -8.58 -4.93 -4.26
N PRO A 200 -7.63 -4.03 -4.57
CA PRO A 200 -6.22 -4.37 -4.54
C PRO A 200 -5.77 -4.72 -3.11
N ALA A 201 -4.82 -5.63 -2.97
CA ALA A 201 -4.46 -6.23 -1.68
C ALA A 201 -4.04 -5.20 -0.62
N TRP A 202 -3.36 -4.12 -1.01
CA TRP A 202 -2.94 -3.06 -0.08
C TRP A 202 -4.10 -2.26 0.54
N LYS A 203 -5.29 -2.26 -0.07
CA LYS A 203 -6.50 -1.67 0.54
C LYS A 203 -7.10 -2.53 1.64
N LEU A 204 -6.70 -3.81 1.70
CA LEU A 204 -7.21 -4.82 2.62
C LEU A 204 -6.17 -5.20 3.70
N GLN A 205 -5.08 -4.44 3.83
CA GLN A 205 -3.97 -4.77 4.73
C GLN A 205 -3.59 -3.56 5.62
N PRO A 206 -4.08 -3.51 6.87
CA PRO A 206 -5.10 -4.40 7.45
C PRO A 206 -6.51 -4.11 6.90
N LEU A 207 -7.37 -5.11 6.91
CA LEU A 207 -8.80 -4.95 6.72
C LEU A 207 -9.41 -4.42 8.02
N HIS A 208 -10.04 -3.25 7.95
CA HIS A 208 -10.75 -2.68 9.09
C HIS A 208 -12.14 -3.29 9.17
N CYS A 209 -12.46 -3.85 10.33
CA CYS A 209 -13.66 -4.64 10.57
C CYS A 209 -14.38 -4.15 11.82
N HIS A 210 -15.70 -4.06 11.74
CA HIS A 210 -16.56 -3.96 12.91
C HIS A 210 -17.19 -5.32 13.18
N TYR A 211 -17.34 -5.64 14.45
CA TYR A 211 -17.88 -6.94 14.85
C TYR A 211 -18.76 -6.84 16.10
N SER A 212 -19.94 -7.41 15.98
CA SER A 212 -20.88 -7.60 17.06
C SER A 212 -21.85 -8.74 16.72
N HIS A 213 -22.63 -9.18 17.71
CA HIS A 213 -23.84 -9.94 17.43
C HIS A 213 -25.03 -8.99 17.24
N ASN A 214 -25.94 -9.37 16.35
CA ASN A 214 -27.18 -8.63 16.13
C ASN A 214 -28.39 -9.56 16.05
N ALA A 215 -29.57 -8.95 16.26
CA ALA A 215 -30.83 -9.50 15.80
C ALA A 215 -31.13 -8.89 14.44
N PHE A 216 -31.60 -9.70 13.49
CA PHE A 216 -31.94 -9.29 12.13
C PHE A 216 -33.28 -9.88 11.67
N GLY A 217 -33.80 -9.37 10.57
CA GLY A 217 -35.00 -9.86 9.90
C GLY A 217 -35.00 -9.53 8.41
N PRO A 218 -36.15 -9.59 7.72
CA PRO A 218 -36.21 -9.41 6.25
C PRO A 218 -35.69 -8.05 5.73
N GLY A 219 -35.66 -7.02 6.60
CA GLY A 219 -35.13 -5.70 6.27
C GLY A 219 -33.63 -5.53 6.56
N GLY A 220 -32.95 -6.57 7.03
CA GLY A 220 -31.59 -6.51 7.54
C GLY A 220 -31.53 -6.39 9.08
N GLU A 221 -30.54 -5.68 9.58
CA GLU A 221 -30.29 -5.54 11.02
C GLU A 221 -31.44 -4.83 11.75
N ILE A 222 -31.76 -5.32 12.97
CA ILE A 222 -32.74 -4.71 13.88
C ILE A 222 -32.02 -3.99 15.04
N LYS A 223 -31.07 -4.66 15.69
CA LYS A 223 -30.29 -4.11 16.82
C LYS A 223 -29.11 -5.04 17.16
N HIS A 224 -28.07 -4.48 17.75
CA HIS A 224 -27.05 -5.28 18.44
C HIS A 224 -27.63 -6.00 19.66
N VAL A 225 -27.13 -7.21 19.89
CA VAL A 225 -27.44 -8.07 21.04
C VAL A 225 -26.15 -8.49 21.74
N PRO A 226 -26.19 -8.91 23.02
CA PRO A 226 -25.02 -9.45 23.69
C PRO A 226 -24.36 -10.60 22.91
N TYR A 227 -23.04 -10.70 23.04
CA TYR A 227 -22.31 -11.81 22.43
C TYR A 227 -22.77 -13.15 23.03
N GLY A 228 -22.99 -14.15 22.18
CA GLY A 228 -23.67 -15.42 22.51
C GLY A 228 -25.18 -15.48 22.21
N ASP A 229 -25.87 -14.34 22.07
CA ASP A 229 -27.32 -14.31 21.75
C ASP A 229 -27.62 -14.25 20.24
N GLY A 230 -26.58 -14.04 19.42
CA GLY A 230 -26.65 -13.98 17.96
C GLY A 230 -26.09 -15.23 17.30
N THR A 231 -26.11 -15.26 15.97
CA THR A 231 -25.79 -16.44 15.15
C THR A 231 -24.52 -16.31 14.32
N ASN A 232 -23.76 -15.21 14.45
CA ASN A 232 -22.58 -14.92 13.65
C ASN A 232 -21.30 -15.15 14.46
N PRO A 233 -20.72 -16.36 14.53
CA PRO A 233 -19.47 -16.62 15.26
C PRO A 233 -18.29 -15.79 14.70
N VAL A 234 -17.33 -15.43 15.56
CA VAL A 234 -16.17 -14.59 15.18
C VAL A 234 -15.04 -15.45 14.59
N GLU A 235 -14.99 -16.72 15.01
CA GLU A 235 -13.92 -17.66 14.72
C GLU A 235 -13.73 -17.88 13.21
N PRO A 236 -14.80 -18.04 12.39
CA PRO A 236 -14.65 -18.14 10.94
C PRO A 236 -14.01 -16.89 10.30
N VAL A 237 -14.23 -15.70 10.85
CA VAL A 237 -13.62 -14.45 10.36
C VAL A 237 -12.12 -14.45 10.58
N VAL A 238 -11.69 -14.78 11.80
CA VAL A 238 -10.27 -14.84 12.14
C VAL A 238 -9.56 -15.97 11.39
N ALA A 239 -10.18 -17.15 11.31
CA ALA A 239 -9.62 -18.31 10.61
C ALA A 239 -9.46 -18.05 9.10
N ALA A 240 -10.47 -17.46 8.44
CA ALA A 240 -10.38 -17.10 7.02
C ALA A 240 -9.29 -16.05 6.78
N ALA A 241 -9.21 -15.02 7.63
CA ALA A 241 -8.19 -13.99 7.51
C ALA A 241 -6.78 -14.57 7.68
N ALA A 242 -6.57 -15.50 8.61
CA ALA A 242 -5.29 -16.17 8.80
C ALA A 242 -4.89 -17.07 7.63
N GLU A 243 -5.80 -17.89 7.11
CA GLU A 243 -5.57 -18.74 5.94
C GLU A 243 -5.21 -17.91 4.71
N LEU A 244 -5.91 -16.79 4.53
CA LEU A 244 -5.77 -15.92 3.38
C LEU A 244 -4.74 -14.81 3.59
N ASP A 245 -3.98 -14.87 4.69
CA ASP A 245 -2.90 -13.96 5.03
C ASP A 245 -3.32 -12.47 5.02
N VAL A 246 -4.44 -12.17 5.68
CA VAL A 246 -5.03 -10.83 5.84
C VAL A 246 -4.93 -10.38 7.28
N ASP A 247 -4.23 -9.28 7.52
CA ASP A 247 -4.25 -8.63 8.82
C ASP A 247 -5.60 -7.97 9.08
N LEU A 248 -6.07 -8.02 10.32
CA LEU A 248 -7.33 -7.42 10.74
C LEU A 248 -7.07 -6.27 11.72
N THR A 249 -7.82 -5.18 11.58
CA THR A 249 -8.17 -4.33 12.71
C THR A 249 -9.62 -4.67 13.05
N LEU A 250 -9.85 -5.37 14.15
CA LEU A 250 -11.17 -5.88 14.54
C LEU A 250 -11.70 -5.09 15.74
N VAL A 251 -12.62 -4.17 15.47
CA VAL A 251 -13.26 -3.32 16.49
C VAL A 251 -14.56 -3.99 16.93
N SER A 252 -14.65 -4.33 18.21
CA SER A 252 -15.88 -4.84 18.80
C SER A 252 -16.83 -3.69 19.12
N GLU A 253 -18.02 -3.73 18.54
CA GLU A 253 -19.10 -2.75 18.75
C GLU A 253 -20.20 -3.28 19.68
N SER A 254 -19.87 -4.33 20.43
CA SER A 254 -20.79 -4.88 21.43
C SER A 254 -21.19 -3.81 22.46
N ARG A 255 -22.38 -3.95 23.05
CA ARG A 255 -22.94 -2.91 23.93
C ARG A 255 -22.43 -2.94 25.36
N ASP A 256 -21.65 -3.95 25.71
CA ASP A 256 -21.20 -4.20 27.08
C ASP A 256 -19.80 -4.83 27.12
N ALA A 257 -19.11 -4.60 28.24
CA ALA A 257 -17.74 -5.06 28.43
C ALA A 257 -17.60 -6.59 28.53
N ALA A 258 -18.65 -7.31 28.94
CA ALA A 258 -18.58 -8.78 28.99
C ALA A 258 -18.58 -9.37 27.59
N SER A 259 -19.38 -8.81 26.69
CA SER A 259 -19.39 -9.16 25.27
C SER A 259 -18.04 -8.87 24.61
N HIS A 260 -17.42 -7.70 24.81
CA HIS A 260 -16.08 -7.40 24.26
C HIS A 260 -15.03 -8.44 24.68
N ARG A 261 -15.02 -8.81 25.98
CA ARG A 261 -14.10 -9.85 26.49
C ARG A 261 -14.39 -11.23 25.94
N ALA A 262 -15.67 -11.57 25.72
CA ALA A 262 -16.06 -12.85 25.17
C ALA A 262 -15.64 -12.97 23.68
N VAL A 263 -15.85 -11.92 22.88
CA VAL A 263 -15.33 -11.87 21.50
C VAL A 263 -13.82 -12.03 21.50
N TRP A 264 -13.10 -11.29 22.35
CA TRP A 264 -11.63 -11.38 22.40
C TRP A 264 -11.15 -12.77 22.79
N LYS A 265 -11.84 -13.43 23.72
CA LYS A 265 -11.52 -14.80 24.13
C LYS A 265 -11.60 -15.77 22.95
N ASP A 266 -12.64 -15.69 22.14
CA ASP A 266 -12.83 -16.59 21.00
C ASP A 266 -11.87 -16.26 19.85
N VAL A 267 -11.60 -14.97 19.59
CA VAL A 267 -10.52 -14.52 18.69
C VAL A 267 -9.17 -15.09 19.14
N SER A 268 -8.82 -14.94 20.42
CA SER A 268 -7.55 -15.40 20.99
C SER A 268 -7.38 -16.92 20.88
N ALA A 269 -8.46 -17.69 21.12
CA ALA A 269 -8.42 -19.15 21.00
C ALA A 269 -8.09 -19.59 19.57
N VAL A 270 -8.62 -18.91 18.56
CA VAL A 270 -8.31 -19.18 17.15
C VAL A 270 -6.88 -18.79 16.81
N LEU A 271 -6.39 -17.65 17.31
CA LEU A 271 -4.99 -17.24 17.13
C LEU A 271 -4.01 -18.23 17.77
N GLU A 272 -4.30 -18.70 18.97
CA GLU A 272 -3.51 -19.75 19.64
C GLU A 272 -3.46 -21.05 18.84
N GLU A 273 -4.53 -21.39 18.10
CA GLU A 273 -4.54 -22.55 17.21
C GLU A 273 -3.72 -22.31 15.94
N ILE A 274 -3.87 -21.13 15.32
CA ILE A 274 -3.13 -20.73 14.12
C ILE A 274 -1.63 -20.71 14.38
N ASP A 275 -1.20 -20.20 15.54
CA ASP A 275 0.21 -20.09 15.93
C ASP A 275 0.83 -21.39 16.41
N ARG A 276 0.09 -22.51 16.41
CA ARG A 276 0.70 -23.81 16.63
C ARG A 276 1.67 -24.14 15.50
N PRO A 277 2.87 -24.64 15.82
CA PRO A 277 3.82 -25.06 14.82
C PRO A 277 3.22 -26.09 13.87
N VAL A 278 3.31 -25.84 12.57
CA VAL A 278 2.91 -26.81 11.56
C VAL A 278 3.96 -27.93 11.51
N ALA A 279 3.52 -29.18 11.65
CA ALA A 279 4.44 -30.32 11.67
C ALA A 279 5.27 -30.40 10.37
N GLY A 280 6.60 -30.43 10.51
CA GLY A 280 7.52 -30.46 9.37
C GLY A 280 7.71 -29.11 8.67
N ALA A 281 7.12 -28.03 9.18
CA ALA A 281 7.40 -26.70 8.71
C ALA A 281 8.78 -26.23 9.20
N ARG A 282 9.41 -25.38 8.38
CA ARG A 282 10.65 -24.67 8.72
C ARG A 282 10.60 -23.24 8.16
N PRO A 283 11.42 -22.31 8.65
CA PRO A 283 11.57 -21.01 8.02
C PRO A 283 11.97 -21.12 6.54
N LEU A 284 11.40 -20.24 5.71
CA LEU A 284 11.78 -20.05 4.31
C LEU A 284 13.17 -19.44 4.17
N ALA A 285 13.44 -18.41 4.97
CA ALA A 285 14.73 -17.76 5.05
C ALA A 285 15.79 -18.68 5.68
N SER A 286 17.05 -18.40 5.38
CA SER A 286 18.20 -19.15 5.90
C SER A 286 18.45 -18.92 7.40
N GLY A 287 17.87 -17.86 7.98
CA GLY A 287 18.13 -17.41 9.34
C GLY A 287 19.33 -16.47 9.46
N ALA A 288 19.98 -16.10 8.34
CA ALA A 288 21.05 -15.10 8.32
C ALA A 288 20.55 -13.67 8.59
N ILE A 289 19.25 -13.42 8.38
CA ILE A 289 18.59 -12.14 8.53
C ILE A 289 17.35 -12.34 9.39
N ASP A 290 17.12 -11.42 10.33
CA ASP A 290 15.87 -11.35 11.09
C ASP A 290 14.83 -10.57 10.27
N PHE A 291 14.06 -11.30 9.47
CA PHE A 291 13.02 -10.71 8.63
C PHE A 291 11.74 -10.47 9.44
N PRO A 292 11.05 -9.33 9.26
CA PRO A 292 9.71 -9.17 9.80
C PRO A 292 8.73 -10.13 9.08
N ASP A 293 7.74 -10.65 9.80
CA ASP A 293 6.70 -11.57 9.27
C ASP A 293 7.32 -12.81 8.55
N PRO A 294 8.14 -13.62 9.24
CA PRO A 294 8.81 -14.77 8.64
C PRO A 294 7.79 -15.81 8.12
N ILE A 295 7.99 -16.27 6.89
CA ILE A 295 7.18 -17.30 6.27
C ILE A 295 7.76 -18.68 6.58
N GLU A 296 6.90 -19.59 7.01
CA GLU A 296 7.25 -21.00 7.12
C GLU A 296 6.86 -21.76 5.85
N ILE A 297 7.64 -22.79 5.51
CA ILE A 297 7.42 -23.68 4.39
C ILE A 297 7.41 -25.14 4.84
N VAL A 298 6.56 -25.94 4.19
CA VAL A 298 6.53 -27.40 4.32
C VAL A 298 7.01 -28.02 3.01
N ALA A 299 7.78 -29.10 3.11
CA ALA A 299 8.24 -29.86 1.96
C ALA A 299 7.32 -31.06 1.68
N ASP A 300 7.02 -31.29 0.40
CA ASP A 300 6.34 -32.51 -0.08
C ASP A 300 7.04 -33.06 -1.34
N ALA A 301 6.44 -34.08 -1.97
CA ALA A 301 6.97 -34.67 -3.20
C ALA A 301 7.00 -33.69 -4.40
N GLY A 302 6.18 -32.63 -4.34
CA GLY A 302 6.07 -31.60 -5.35
C GLY A 302 7.09 -30.47 -5.14
N GLY A 303 7.46 -30.11 -3.91
CA GLY A 303 8.43 -29.04 -3.64
C GLY A 303 8.23 -28.43 -2.26
N PHE A 304 8.48 -27.13 -2.13
CA PHE A 304 8.24 -26.39 -0.90
C PHE A 304 6.98 -25.53 -1.05
N HIS A 305 6.15 -25.47 -0.03
CA HIS A 305 4.92 -24.68 -0.04
C HIS A 305 4.84 -23.83 1.23
N PRO A 306 4.54 -22.51 1.11
CA PRO A 306 4.25 -21.67 2.27
C PRO A 306 3.07 -22.22 3.09
N THR A 307 3.16 -22.15 4.41
CA THR A 307 2.09 -22.61 5.32
C THR A 307 0.90 -21.65 5.37
N ARG A 308 1.13 -20.36 5.14
CA ARG A 308 0.13 -19.29 5.18
C ARG A 308 0.29 -18.40 3.96
N LEU A 309 -0.60 -18.55 2.99
CA LEU A 309 -0.60 -17.70 1.78
C LEU A 309 -1.96 -17.75 1.10
N ARG A 310 -2.49 -16.57 0.75
CA ARG A 310 -3.76 -16.40 0.02
C ARG A 310 -3.89 -17.26 -1.24
N ARG A 311 -2.78 -17.51 -1.94
CA ARG A 311 -2.75 -18.24 -3.21
C ARG A 311 -1.75 -19.39 -3.11
N PRO A 312 -2.06 -20.57 -3.65
CA PRO A 312 -1.11 -21.69 -3.64
C PRO A 312 0.13 -21.31 -4.46
N LEU A 313 1.31 -21.46 -3.84
CA LEU A 313 2.59 -21.15 -4.44
C LEU A 313 3.59 -22.26 -4.17
N ARG A 314 4.11 -22.85 -5.25
CA ARG A 314 5.21 -23.82 -5.18
C ARG A 314 6.55 -23.09 -5.26
N LEU A 315 7.36 -23.26 -4.23
CA LEU A 315 8.74 -22.78 -4.16
C LEU A 315 9.71 -23.90 -4.54
N SER A 316 10.82 -23.52 -5.17
CA SER A 316 11.88 -24.44 -5.61
C SER A 316 13.21 -23.98 -5.06
N ASN A 317 14.11 -24.89 -4.70
CA ASN A 317 15.50 -24.61 -4.30
C ASN A 317 15.66 -23.39 -3.36
N PRO A 318 14.91 -23.27 -2.25
CA PRO A 318 15.00 -22.12 -1.34
C PRO A 318 16.42 -21.99 -0.77
N ASP A 319 17.12 -23.09 -0.54
CA ASP A 319 18.46 -23.08 0.08
C ASP A 319 19.60 -22.81 -0.93
N LYS A 320 19.29 -22.53 -2.21
CA LYS A 320 20.31 -22.20 -3.22
C LYS A 320 20.97 -20.88 -2.84
N LEU A 321 22.30 -20.87 -2.68
CA LEU A 321 23.09 -19.64 -2.57
C LEU A 321 22.86 -18.79 -3.82
N PHE A 322 22.46 -17.53 -3.61
CA PHE A 322 21.97 -16.65 -4.66
C PHE A 322 22.72 -15.32 -4.73
N PHE A 323 23.40 -14.93 -3.65
CA PHE A 323 24.30 -13.79 -3.59
C PHE A 323 25.68 -14.23 -3.06
N PRO A 324 26.76 -13.53 -3.43
CA PRO A 324 28.13 -13.90 -3.06
C PRO A 324 28.35 -13.91 -1.53
N ASP A 325 27.59 -13.13 -0.77
CA ASP A 325 27.70 -13.01 0.69
C ASP A 325 27.02 -14.16 1.46
N GLY A 326 26.47 -15.14 0.74
CA GLY A 326 25.84 -16.32 1.35
C GLY A 326 24.32 -16.25 1.48
N TYR A 327 23.68 -15.16 1.06
CA TYR A 327 22.22 -15.09 1.02
C TYR A 327 21.63 -16.07 0.00
N THR A 328 20.57 -16.74 0.42
CA THR A 328 19.89 -17.79 -0.34
C THR A 328 18.75 -17.23 -1.19
N LYS A 329 18.23 -18.05 -2.11
CA LYS A 329 17.01 -17.71 -2.85
C LYS A 329 15.80 -17.58 -1.90
N GLY A 330 15.76 -18.38 -0.84
CA GLY A 330 14.77 -18.28 0.23
C GLY A 330 14.78 -16.91 0.92
N ASP A 331 15.97 -16.34 1.16
CA ASP A 331 16.11 -15.00 1.72
C ASP A 331 15.55 -13.93 0.78
N LEU A 332 15.79 -14.05 -0.53
CA LEU A 332 15.20 -13.13 -1.52
C LEU A 332 13.67 -13.23 -1.58
N VAL A 333 13.12 -14.45 -1.54
CA VAL A 333 11.67 -14.67 -1.52
C VAL A 333 11.07 -14.12 -0.22
N GLN A 334 11.71 -14.35 0.93
CA GLN A 334 11.29 -13.80 2.22
C GLN A 334 11.35 -12.28 2.21
N TYR A 335 12.41 -11.67 1.69
CA TYR A 335 12.51 -10.21 1.56
C TYR A 335 11.29 -9.64 0.84
N TYR A 336 10.97 -10.18 -0.34
CA TYR A 336 9.82 -9.71 -1.13
C TYR A 336 8.46 -10.00 -0.48
N ALA A 337 8.36 -11.06 0.33
CA ALA A 337 7.18 -11.32 1.15
C ALA A 337 7.00 -10.27 2.27
N SER A 338 8.11 -9.92 2.92
CA SER A 338 8.15 -9.02 4.08
C SER A 338 7.91 -7.56 3.68
N ILE A 339 8.54 -7.11 2.57
CA ILE A 339 8.40 -5.75 2.05
C ILE A 339 7.07 -5.49 1.31
N SER A 340 6.28 -6.55 1.08
CA SER A 340 5.14 -6.50 0.17
C SER A 340 4.16 -5.36 0.47
N ARG A 341 3.93 -5.06 1.76
CA ARG A 341 3.00 -4.01 2.19
C ARG A 341 3.43 -2.62 1.75
N THR A 342 4.73 -2.35 1.82
CA THR A 342 5.33 -1.08 1.41
C THR A 342 5.47 -1.00 -0.10
N LEU A 343 5.83 -2.10 -0.76
CA LEU A 343 6.14 -2.13 -2.19
C LEU A 343 4.89 -2.17 -3.10
N LEU A 344 3.88 -2.99 -2.77
CA LEU A 344 2.73 -3.23 -3.66
C LEU A 344 1.97 -1.96 -4.10
N PRO A 345 1.77 -0.93 -3.25
CA PRO A 345 1.16 0.32 -3.69
C PRO A 345 1.87 0.97 -4.88
N HIS A 346 3.21 0.86 -4.96
CA HIS A 346 4.02 1.42 -6.05
C HIS A 346 3.93 0.62 -7.36
N LEU A 347 3.61 -0.67 -7.25
CA LEU A 347 3.45 -1.58 -8.40
C LEU A 347 2.00 -1.67 -8.90
N ALA A 348 1.05 -1.12 -8.13
CA ALA A 348 -0.36 -1.24 -8.39
C ALA A 348 -0.75 -0.72 -9.78
N GLY A 349 -1.42 -1.58 -10.56
CA GLY A 349 -1.89 -1.24 -11.90
C GLY A 349 -0.77 -1.03 -12.91
N ARG A 350 0.44 -1.56 -12.69
CA ARG A 350 1.57 -1.47 -13.64
C ARG A 350 1.91 -2.82 -14.26
N ALA A 351 2.34 -2.79 -15.52
CA ALA A 351 3.03 -3.91 -16.12
C ALA A 351 4.44 -4.05 -15.52
N ILE A 352 4.87 -5.28 -15.31
CA ILE A 352 6.16 -5.62 -14.72
C ILE A 352 7.07 -6.25 -15.77
N VAL A 353 8.30 -5.75 -15.87
CA VAL A 353 9.42 -6.41 -16.53
C VAL A 353 10.30 -7.05 -15.45
N MET A 354 10.65 -8.31 -15.63
CA MET A 354 11.45 -9.06 -14.66
C MET A 354 12.90 -9.16 -15.14
N ALA A 355 13.87 -8.73 -14.33
CA ALA A 355 15.27 -9.07 -14.58
C ALA A 355 15.60 -10.36 -13.81
N ARG A 356 15.72 -11.47 -14.55
CA ARG A 356 15.87 -12.81 -13.98
C ARG A 356 17.32 -13.28 -14.01
N PHE A 357 17.77 -13.79 -12.88
CA PHE A 357 19.10 -14.30 -12.58
C PHE A 357 18.95 -15.75 -12.08
N PRO A 358 18.67 -16.74 -12.96
CA PRO A 358 18.38 -18.11 -12.53
C PRO A 358 19.48 -18.74 -11.67
N ASP A 359 20.72 -18.30 -11.89
CA ASP A 359 21.93 -18.80 -11.21
C ASP A 359 22.51 -17.85 -10.16
N GLY A 360 21.72 -16.88 -9.72
CA GLY A 360 22.12 -15.91 -8.69
C GLY A 360 22.78 -14.66 -9.27
N ALA A 361 23.11 -13.72 -8.39
CA ALA A 361 23.54 -12.37 -8.72
C ALA A 361 24.79 -12.30 -9.63
N ASP A 362 25.72 -13.25 -9.49
CA ASP A 362 26.95 -13.32 -10.31
C ASP A 362 26.77 -14.09 -11.63
N GLY A 363 25.58 -14.66 -11.87
CA GLY A 363 25.25 -15.42 -13.06
C GLY A 363 24.72 -14.57 -14.22
N ASP A 364 24.49 -15.23 -15.36
CA ASP A 364 23.83 -14.60 -16.51
C ASP A 364 22.39 -14.21 -16.17
N PHE A 365 21.93 -13.13 -16.81
CA PHE A 365 20.58 -12.61 -16.62
C PHE A 365 19.89 -12.25 -17.92
N PHE A 366 18.56 -12.16 -17.87
CA PHE A 366 17.74 -11.69 -18.98
C PHE A 366 16.53 -10.90 -18.50
N TYR A 367 16.07 -9.98 -19.34
CA TYR A 367 14.81 -9.26 -19.14
C TYR A 367 13.64 -10.04 -19.74
N GLU A 368 12.64 -10.34 -18.93
CA GLU A 368 11.43 -11.03 -19.34
C GLU A 368 10.24 -10.07 -19.28
N LYS A 369 9.74 -9.73 -20.48
CA LYS A 369 8.54 -8.89 -20.67
C LYS A 369 7.27 -9.74 -20.79
N GLN A 370 7.36 -10.81 -21.56
CA GLN A 370 6.27 -11.74 -21.79
C GLN A 370 6.05 -12.61 -20.56
N ALA A 371 4.81 -12.70 -20.11
CA ALA A 371 4.39 -13.56 -19.02
C ALA A 371 4.80 -15.01 -19.32
N PRO A 372 5.55 -15.68 -18.43
CA PRO A 372 5.97 -17.05 -18.64
C PRO A 372 4.80 -18.02 -18.83
N ALA A 373 4.95 -18.97 -19.75
CA ALA A 373 3.91 -19.98 -20.01
C ALA A 373 3.60 -20.87 -18.79
N HIS A 374 4.54 -21.00 -17.86
CA HIS A 374 4.42 -21.77 -16.62
C HIS A 374 3.98 -20.92 -15.42
N LYS A 375 3.47 -19.69 -15.66
CA LYS A 375 2.90 -18.87 -14.58
C LYS A 375 1.75 -19.61 -13.89
N PRO A 376 1.53 -19.40 -12.59
CA PRO A 376 0.33 -19.87 -11.93
C PRO A 376 -0.93 -19.35 -12.64
N ASP A 377 -2.01 -20.14 -12.64
CA ASP A 377 -3.28 -19.74 -13.26
C ASP A 377 -3.81 -18.43 -12.68
N TRP A 378 -3.58 -18.23 -11.39
CA TRP A 378 -3.98 -17.04 -10.67
C TRP A 378 -3.13 -15.80 -10.94
N MET A 379 -1.96 -15.93 -11.60
CA MET A 379 -1.09 -14.79 -11.89
C MET A 379 -1.75 -13.91 -12.95
N PRO A 380 -2.15 -12.67 -12.61
CA PRO A 380 -2.73 -11.76 -13.58
C PRO A 380 -1.72 -11.35 -14.65
N VAL A 381 -2.24 -11.12 -15.85
CA VAL A 381 -1.49 -10.60 -16.97
C VAL A 381 -2.23 -9.45 -17.63
N ALA A 382 -1.49 -8.51 -18.20
CA ALA A 382 -2.04 -7.36 -18.90
C ALA A 382 -1.47 -7.29 -20.33
N PRO A 383 -2.31 -7.34 -21.37
CA PRO A 383 -1.85 -7.22 -22.75
C PRO A 383 -1.53 -5.75 -23.06
N ILE A 384 -0.32 -5.49 -23.55
CA ILE A 384 0.10 -4.16 -24.03
C ILE A 384 0.65 -4.30 -25.46
N HIS A 385 0.26 -3.38 -26.34
CA HIS A 385 0.78 -3.34 -27.70
C HIS A 385 2.25 -2.93 -27.72
N SER A 386 3.07 -3.67 -28.46
CA SER A 386 4.48 -3.37 -28.66
C SER A 386 4.73 -2.82 -30.06
N ASP A 387 5.10 -1.55 -30.15
CA ASP A 387 5.38 -0.90 -31.44
C ASP A 387 6.64 -1.47 -32.10
N GLY A 388 7.60 -1.97 -31.31
CA GLY A 388 8.85 -2.54 -31.82
C GLY A 388 8.69 -3.97 -32.36
N ARG A 389 7.92 -4.83 -31.67
CA ARG A 389 7.71 -6.24 -32.08
C ARG A 389 6.53 -6.40 -33.03
N GLY A 390 5.56 -5.47 -32.98
CA GLY A 390 4.23 -5.64 -33.54
C GLY A 390 3.38 -6.61 -32.70
N GLY A 391 2.15 -6.21 -32.37
CA GLY A 391 1.20 -7.05 -31.63
C GLY A 391 1.30 -6.95 -30.11
N LEU A 392 0.54 -7.82 -29.43
CA LEU A 392 0.40 -7.80 -27.97
C LEU A 392 1.54 -8.57 -27.28
N ILE A 393 2.02 -8.01 -26.17
CA ILE A 393 2.84 -8.70 -25.18
C ILE A 393 2.00 -8.74 -23.90
N GLU A 394 1.87 -9.92 -23.31
CA GLU A 394 1.21 -10.06 -22.01
C GLU A 394 2.25 -9.87 -20.93
N PHE A 395 2.12 -8.83 -20.11
CA PHE A 395 3.02 -8.58 -18.98
C PHE A 395 2.41 -9.13 -17.70
N CYS A 396 3.22 -9.66 -16.80
CA CYS A 396 2.77 -9.92 -15.44
C CYS A 396 2.47 -8.60 -14.71
N THR A 397 1.56 -8.65 -13.73
CA THR A 397 1.34 -7.56 -12.76
C THR A 397 1.59 -8.07 -11.34
N ALA A 398 1.74 -7.16 -10.37
CA ALA A 398 2.00 -7.49 -8.97
C ALA A 398 0.87 -6.98 -8.05
N PRO A 399 -0.29 -7.67 -8.00
CA PRO A 399 -1.42 -7.23 -7.15
C PRO A 399 -1.23 -7.58 -5.68
N ASP A 400 -0.41 -8.58 -5.36
CA ASP A 400 -0.35 -9.19 -4.03
C ASP A 400 1.04 -9.79 -3.68
N ARG A 401 1.20 -10.14 -2.40
CA ARG A 401 2.40 -10.77 -1.84
C ARG A 401 2.79 -12.07 -2.57
N PRO A 402 1.85 -13.01 -2.86
CA PRO A 402 2.15 -14.20 -3.69
C PRO A 402 2.81 -13.87 -5.03
N SER A 403 2.38 -12.81 -5.73
CA SER A 403 3.00 -12.41 -6.99
C SER A 403 4.47 -12.03 -6.83
N LEU A 404 4.82 -11.26 -5.80
CA LEU A 404 6.21 -10.88 -5.52
C LEU A 404 7.07 -12.09 -5.17
N MET A 405 6.56 -12.97 -4.30
CA MET A 405 7.23 -14.21 -3.95
C MET A 405 7.45 -15.10 -5.18
N TRP A 406 6.48 -15.16 -6.09
CA TRP A 406 6.61 -15.92 -7.33
C TRP A 406 7.67 -15.34 -8.27
N PHE A 407 7.72 -14.01 -8.44
CA PHE A 407 8.79 -13.36 -9.20
C PHE A 407 10.16 -13.76 -8.63
N ALA A 408 10.36 -13.61 -7.33
CA ALA A 408 11.62 -13.97 -6.66
C ALA A 408 11.95 -15.46 -6.82
N ASN A 409 10.97 -16.36 -6.69
CA ASN A 409 11.15 -17.80 -6.86
C ASN A 409 11.63 -18.18 -8.27
N MET A 410 11.21 -17.42 -9.28
CA MET A 410 11.68 -17.54 -10.67
C MET A 410 13.08 -16.96 -10.91
N GLY A 411 13.73 -16.45 -9.87
CA GLY A 411 15.03 -15.78 -9.94
C GLY A 411 14.94 -14.32 -10.38
N CYS A 412 13.78 -13.68 -10.32
CA CYS A 412 13.67 -12.24 -10.53
C CYS A 412 14.30 -11.51 -9.33
N ILE A 413 15.50 -10.96 -9.51
CA ILE A 413 16.15 -10.15 -8.47
C ILE A 413 15.62 -8.71 -8.56
N GLU A 414 15.55 -8.16 -9.77
CA GLU A 414 15.08 -6.79 -9.99
C GLU A 414 13.68 -6.77 -10.61
N ILE A 415 12.75 -6.08 -9.95
CA ILE A 415 11.40 -5.82 -10.44
C ILE A 415 11.37 -4.43 -11.09
N HIS A 416 10.98 -4.37 -12.36
CA HIS A 416 10.98 -3.14 -13.17
C HIS A 416 9.56 -2.77 -13.62
N PRO A 417 8.82 -1.94 -12.87
CA PRO A 417 7.50 -1.48 -13.28
C PRO A 417 7.58 -0.47 -14.43
N TRP A 418 6.52 -0.42 -15.23
CA TRP A 418 6.30 0.68 -16.19
C TRP A 418 6.06 2.02 -15.47
N LEU A 419 6.47 3.12 -16.10
CA LEU A 419 6.23 4.47 -15.57
C LEU A 419 4.78 4.94 -15.74
N SER A 420 3.96 4.19 -16.45
CA SER A 420 2.52 4.39 -16.60
C SER A 420 1.73 3.24 -15.99
N ARG A 421 0.45 3.50 -15.74
CA ARG A 421 -0.52 2.48 -15.32
C ARG A 421 -1.19 1.85 -16.53
N LEU A 422 -1.77 0.66 -16.35
CA LEU A 422 -2.52 -0.07 -17.37
C LEU A 422 -3.72 0.72 -17.91
N ALA A 423 -4.34 1.57 -17.07
CA ALA A 423 -5.44 2.43 -17.49
C ALA A 423 -4.99 3.61 -18.37
N THR A 424 -3.72 4.00 -18.28
CA THR A 424 -3.16 5.20 -18.93
C THR A 424 -1.81 4.89 -19.57
N VAL A 425 -1.70 3.78 -20.32
CA VAL A 425 -0.41 3.21 -20.78
C VAL A 425 0.50 4.22 -21.48
N GLY A 426 -0.05 5.17 -22.25
CA GLY A 426 0.72 6.20 -22.96
C GLY A 426 1.05 7.46 -22.15
N GLN A 427 0.51 7.58 -20.94
CA GLN A 427 0.62 8.76 -20.08
C GLN A 427 1.25 8.36 -18.74
N PRO A 428 2.58 8.52 -18.58
CA PRO A 428 3.25 8.19 -17.32
C PRO A 428 2.77 9.09 -16.19
N ASP A 429 2.72 8.54 -14.99
CA ASP A 429 2.42 9.27 -13.75
C ASP A 429 3.69 9.68 -12.99
N PHE A 430 4.87 9.49 -13.60
CA PHE A 430 6.16 9.97 -13.11
C PHE A 430 7.04 10.55 -14.24
N ALA A 431 7.82 11.58 -13.92
CA ALA A 431 9.08 11.86 -14.59
C ALA A 431 10.25 11.37 -13.73
N ILE A 432 11.31 10.86 -14.35
CA ILE A 432 12.49 10.36 -13.66
C ILE A 432 13.74 11.04 -14.18
N PHE A 433 14.55 11.57 -13.26
CA PHE A 433 15.95 11.88 -13.52
C PHE A 433 16.78 10.70 -13.01
N ASP A 434 17.45 10.02 -13.93
CA ASP A 434 18.35 8.90 -13.63
C ASP A 434 19.79 9.40 -13.66
N LEU A 435 20.45 9.38 -12.50
CA LEU A 435 21.80 9.90 -12.31
C LEU A 435 22.77 8.74 -12.22
N ASP A 436 23.43 8.46 -13.34
CA ASP A 436 24.36 7.36 -13.47
C ASP A 436 25.81 7.88 -13.43
N PRO A 437 26.58 7.62 -12.36
CA PRO A 437 28.01 7.95 -12.37
C PRO A 437 28.72 7.06 -13.39
N ALA A 438 29.37 7.68 -14.36
CA ALA A 438 30.25 6.98 -15.28
C ALA A 438 31.54 6.54 -14.57
N GLU A 439 32.35 5.73 -15.24
CA GLU A 439 33.67 5.35 -14.74
C GLU A 439 34.48 6.59 -14.37
N GLY A 440 35.02 6.62 -13.15
CA GLY A 440 35.80 7.74 -12.61
C GLY A 440 34.97 8.80 -11.86
N ALA A 441 33.64 8.78 -11.96
CA ALA A 441 32.79 9.68 -11.18
C ALA A 441 32.63 9.18 -9.73
N SER A 442 32.54 10.14 -8.80
CA SER A 442 32.35 9.92 -7.36
C SER A 442 30.87 9.97 -6.96
N TRP A 443 30.55 9.38 -5.81
CA TRP A 443 29.21 9.48 -5.23
C TRP A 443 28.87 10.94 -4.84
N GLU A 444 29.87 11.70 -4.40
CA GLU A 444 29.73 13.11 -4.06
C GLU A 444 29.25 13.93 -5.27
N GLN A 445 29.76 13.65 -6.47
CA GLN A 445 29.24 14.27 -7.70
C GLN A 445 27.78 13.88 -7.98
N VAL A 446 27.37 12.64 -7.68
CA VAL A 446 25.96 12.21 -7.82
C VAL A 446 25.06 12.98 -6.85
N VAL A 447 25.51 13.16 -5.60
CA VAL A 447 24.81 13.94 -4.58
C VAL A 447 24.69 15.41 -5.01
N ASP A 448 25.78 16.03 -5.45
CA ASP A 448 25.78 17.43 -5.87
C ASP A 448 24.84 17.64 -7.07
N THR A 449 24.90 16.74 -8.07
CA THR A 449 23.97 16.75 -9.21
C THR A 449 22.51 16.62 -8.75
N ALA A 450 22.23 15.72 -7.80
CA ALA A 450 20.88 15.53 -7.29
C ALA A 450 20.35 16.77 -6.56
N LEU A 451 21.20 17.45 -5.78
CA LEU A 451 20.85 18.69 -5.07
C LEU A 451 20.63 19.85 -6.05
N HIS A 452 21.42 19.94 -7.13
CA HIS A 452 21.17 20.92 -8.20
C HIS A 452 19.82 20.69 -8.87
N ILE A 453 19.47 19.43 -9.17
CA ILE A 453 18.16 19.08 -9.73
C ILE A 453 17.04 19.43 -8.75
N ARG A 454 17.19 19.15 -7.44
CA ARG A 454 16.22 19.56 -6.41
C ARG A 454 15.97 21.06 -6.48
N VAL A 455 17.02 21.88 -6.48
CA VAL A 455 16.91 23.35 -6.55
C VAL A 455 16.19 23.80 -7.81
N ALA A 456 16.48 23.19 -8.96
CA ALA A 456 15.80 23.50 -10.21
C ALA A 456 14.30 23.15 -10.15
N LEU A 457 13.95 21.95 -9.65
CA LEU A 457 12.57 21.50 -9.54
C LEU A 457 11.77 22.32 -8.52
N ASP A 458 12.35 22.65 -7.36
CA ASP A 458 11.75 23.52 -6.34
C ASP A 458 11.47 24.92 -6.92
N SER A 459 12.41 25.46 -7.72
CA SER A 459 12.22 26.75 -8.41
C SER A 459 11.12 26.72 -9.47
N LEU A 460 10.84 25.54 -10.04
CA LEU A 460 9.74 25.29 -10.98
C LEU A 460 8.42 24.94 -10.27
N GLY A 461 8.40 24.91 -8.93
CA GLY A 461 7.23 24.55 -8.14
C GLY A 461 6.85 23.07 -8.20
N LEU A 462 7.78 22.19 -8.57
CA LEU A 462 7.56 20.75 -8.69
C LEU A 462 8.12 20.02 -7.48
N ARG A 463 7.27 19.22 -6.82
CA ARG A 463 7.73 18.30 -5.76
C ARG A 463 8.50 17.16 -6.39
N SER A 464 9.57 16.74 -5.74
CA SER A 464 10.45 15.66 -6.19
C SER A 464 10.91 14.79 -5.03
N TYR A 465 11.23 13.53 -5.30
CA TYR A 465 11.51 12.51 -4.29
C TYR A 465 12.72 11.65 -4.72
N PRO A 466 13.81 11.62 -3.95
CA PRO A 466 15.03 10.90 -4.30
C PRO A 466 15.03 9.47 -3.77
N LYS A 467 15.62 8.54 -4.52
CA LYS A 467 15.95 7.19 -4.04
C LYS A 467 17.33 6.77 -4.51
N THR A 468 18.03 5.98 -3.70
CA THR A 468 19.21 5.27 -4.23
C THR A 468 18.76 4.33 -5.35
N SER A 469 19.61 4.13 -6.36
CA SER A 469 19.34 3.09 -7.36
C SER A 469 19.50 1.67 -6.76
N GLY A 470 20.16 1.55 -5.60
CA GLY A 470 20.68 0.29 -5.05
C GLY A 470 21.92 -0.21 -5.79
N ALA A 471 22.41 0.55 -6.77
CA ALA A 471 23.66 0.32 -7.47
C ALA A 471 24.57 1.54 -7.22
N SER A 472 25.14 2.16 -8.25
CA SER A 472 26.04 3.30 -8.12
C SER A 472 25.34 4.67 -8.20
N GLY A 473 24.14 4.72 -8.78
CA GLY A 473 23.43 5.97 -9.08
C GLY A 473 22.30 6.34 -8.11
N LEU A 474 21.61 7.43 -8.43
CA LEU A 474 20.47 7.98 -7.70
C LEU A 474 19.35 8.31 -8.69
N HIS A 475 18.09 7.98 -8.34
CA HIS A 475 16.93 8.37 -9.17
C HIS A 475 16.11 9.43 -8.45
N ILE A 476 15.64 10.44 -9.17
CA ILE A 476 14.75 11.48 -8.66
C ILE A 476 13.41 11.36 -9.37
N TYR A 477 12.35 11.11 -8.60
CA TYR A 477 10.99 10.99 -9.10
C TYR A 477 10.25 12.31 -8.96
N VAL A 478 9.59 12.72 -10.02
CA VAL A 478 8.63 13.83 -10.02
C VAL A 478 7.25 13.21 -10.27
N PRO A 479 6.37 13.10 -9.25
CA PRO A 479 5.02 12.60 -9.46
C PRO A 479 4.24 13.53 -10.40
N LEU A 480 3.44 12.97 -11.29
CA LEU A 480 2.64 13.68 -12.28
C LEU A 480 1.22 13.12 -12.32
N ASP A 481 0.25 13.97 -12.67
CA ASP A 481 -1.04 13.47 -13.13
C ASP A 481 -0.87 12.83 -14.51
N PRO A 482 -1.54 11.70 -14.81
CA PRO A 482 -1.37 10.93 -16.05
C PRO A 482 -2.07 11.61 -17.24
N VAL A 483 -1.71 12.86 -17.52
CA VAL A 483 -2.29 13.70 -18.57
C VAL A 483 -1.28 14.07 -19.66
N HIS A 484 0.01 13.84 -19.42
CA HIS A 484 1.11 14.11 -20.35
C HIS A 484 1.56 12.81 -21.01
N ASP A 485 1.93 12.85 -22.30
CA ASP A 485 2.55 11.71 -22.96
C ASP A 485 4.05 11.57 -22.61
N TYR A 486 4.62 10.40 -22.87
CA TYR A 486 6.05 10.15 -22.63
C TYR A 486 6.98 11.14 -23.36
N ALA A 487 6.62 11.59 -24.58
CA ALA A 487 7.46 12.48 -25.36
C ALA A 487 7.59 13.86 -24.69
N ARG A 488 6.48 14.39 -24.16
CA ARG A 488 6.44 15.63 -23.40
C ARG A 488 7.22 15.52 -22.09
N VAL A 489 6.99 14.45 -21.32
CA VAL A 489 7.72 14.22 -20.05
C VAL A 489 9.22 14.09 -20.29
N ARG A 490 9.63 13.32 -21.31
CA ARG A 490 11.04 13.21 -21.71
C ARG A 490 11.64 14.57 -22.10
N LYS A 491 10.92 15.40 -22.87
CA LYS A 491 11.40 16.73 -23.29
C LYS A 491 11.63 17.65 -22.08
N PHE A 492 10.76 17.58 -21.09
CA PHE A 492 10.94 18.31 -19.83
C PHE A 492 12.22 17.86 -19.11
N VAL A 493 12.40 16.54 -18.89
CA VAL A 493 13.61 15.99 -18.26
C VAL A 493 14.87 16.35 -19.04
N GLU A 494 14.80 16.28 -20.37
CA GLU A 494 15.91 16.68 -21.25
C GLU A 494 16.28 18.15 -21.07
N THR A 495 15.29 19.03 -20.99
CA THR A 495 15.52 20.48 -20.85
C THR A 495 16.17 20.79 -19.50
N VAL A 496 15.66 20.22 -18.41
CA VAL A 496 16.25 20.40 -17.08
C VAL A 496 17.65 19.79 -17.02
N GLY A 497 17.86 18.60 -17.60
CA GLY A 497 19.19 17.98 -17.68
C GLY A 497 20.20 18.86 -18.43
N ARG A 498 19.81 19.50 -19.53
CA ARG A 498 20.67 20.44 -20.28
C ARG A 498 21.02 21.69 -19.46
N LEU A 499 20.12 22.15 -18.60
CA LEU A 499 20.43 23.23 -17.66
C LEU A 499 21.47 22.78 -16.63
N MET A 500 21.43 21.52 -16.17
CA MET A 500 22.44 20.99 -15.25
C MET A 500 23.81 20.89 -15.93
N VAL A 501 23.88 20.39 -17.17
CA VAL A 501 25.12 20.38 -17.97
C VAL A 501 25.67 21.80 -18.17
N ALA A 502 24.81 22.80 -18.39
CA ALA A 502 25.25 24.18 -18.54
C ALA A 502 25.75 24.81 -17.22
N ALA A 503 25.17 24.40 -16.09
CA ALA A 503 25.56 24.88 -14.76
C ALA A 503 26.83 24.19 -14.22
N ASP A 504 27.05 22.92 -14.55
CA ASP A 504 28.15 22.10 -14.05
C ASP A 504 28.76 21.19 -15.15
N PRO A 505 29.36 21.80 -16.20
CA PRO A 505 29.81 21.06 -17.39
C PRO A 505 31.00 20.13 -17.14
N ASP A 506 31.72 20.31 -16.03
CA ASP A 506 32.88 19.47 -15.67
C ASP A 506 32.47 18.20 -14.92
N ASN A 507 31.26 18.16 -14.34
CA ASN A 507 30.78 17.03 -13.54
C ASN A 507 29.53 16.35 -14.11
N VAL A 508 28.77 17.01 -15.01
CA VAL A 508 27.48 16.51 -15.50
C VAL A 508 27.48 16.42 -17.02
N THR A 509 26.97 15.31 -17.55
CA THR A 509 26.87 15.08 -18.99
C THR A 509 25.53 14.47 -19.38
N MET A 510 25.15 14.69 -20.64
CA MET A 510 24.03 14.01 -21.31
C MET A 510 24.49 13.37 -22.63
N GLU A 511 25.80 13.26 -22.85
CA GLU A 511 26.36 12.73 -24.09
C GLU A 511 26.22 11.22 -24.17
N TRP A 512 25.77 10.72 -25.33
CA TRP A 512 25.55 9.29 -25.53
C TRP A 512 26.85 8.49 -25.66
N ASP A 513 27.94 9.15 -26.08
CA ASP A 513 29.24 8.52 -26.25
C ASP A 513 29.88 8.17 -24.90
N ILE A 514 30.08 6.88 -24.61
CA ILE A 514 30.58 6.39 -23.31
C ILE A 514 31.95 7.01 -22.92
N PRO A 515 32.96 7.07 -23.82
CA PRO A 515 34.23 7.74 -23.53
C PRO A 515 34.06 9.19 -23.08
N SER A 516 33.11 9.90 -23.67
CA SER A 516 32.82 11.31 -23.35
C SER A 516 32.17 11.51 -21.98
N ARG A 517 31.90 10.45 -21.20
CA ARG A 517 31.28 10.52 -19.86
C ARG A 517 32.27 10.35 -18.71
N HIS A 518 33.52 9.96 -18.99
CA HIS A 518 34.48 9.58 -17.95
C HIS A 518 34.64 10.71 -16.90
N GLY A 519 34.56 10.35 -15.61
CA GLY A 519 34.64 11.30 -14.50
C GLY A 519 33.37 12.12 -14.24
N MET A 520 32.30 11.92 -14.99
CA MET A 520 31.06 12.69 -14.91
C MET A 520 29.83 11.84 -14.56
N VAL A 521 28.79 12.51 -14.06
CA VAL A 521 27.46 11.96 -13.84
C VAL A 521 26.63 12.13 -15.12
N PHE A 522 26.14 11.02 -15.65
CA PHE A 522 25.26 10.99 -16.81
C PHE A 522 23.80 11.13 -16.36
N ILE A 523 23.08 12.10 -16.95
CA ILE A 523 21.64 12.24 -16.76
C ILE A 523 20.91 11.53 -17.91
N ASP A 524 20.33 10.36 -17.66
CA ASP A 524 19.62 9.59 -18.68
C ASP A 524 18.14 10.03 -18.81
N HIS A 525 17.88 10.98 -19.70
CA HIS A 525 16.50 11.38 -20.00
C HIS A 525 15.71 10.32 -20.79
N ASN A 526 16.37 9.35 -21.44
CA ASN A 526 15.68 8.29 -22.19
C ASN A 526 15.04 7.22 -21.29
N GLN A 527 15.26 7.26 -19.97
CA GLN A 527 14.43 6.48 -19.04
C GLN A 527 12.95 6.87 -19.11
N ASN A 528 12.64 8.06 -19.64
CA ASN A 528 11.27 8.56 -19.82
C ASN A 528 10.69 8.26 -21.21
N VAL A 529 11.16 7.21 -21.89
CA VAL A 529 10.57 6.74 -23.16
C VAL A 529 9.54 5.65 -22.87
N GLY A 530 8.44 5.61 -23.64
CA GLY A 530 7.42 4.57 -23.51
C GLY A 530 8.01 3.15 -23.60
N GLY A 531 7.64 2.29 -22.64
CA GLY A 531 8.10 0.89 -22.58
C GLY A 531 9.53 0.68 -22.07
N LYS A 532 10.26 1.75 -21.71
CA LYS A 532 11.42 1.67 -20.82
C LYS A 532 10.94 1.46 -19.38
N THR A 533 11.79 0.82 -18.59
CA THR A 533 11.52 0.50 -17.20
C THR A 533 12.79 0.65 -16.39
N ILE A 534 12.62 0.94 -15.11
CA ILE A 534 13.72 1.13 -14.16
C ILE A 534 13.40 0.34 -12.89
N ALA A 535 14.44 -0.02 -12.14
CA ALA A 535 14.28 -0.77 -10.90
C ALA A 535 13.33 -0.02 -9.94
N SER A 536 12.31 -0.73 -9.47
CA SER A 536 11.31 -0.20 -8.53
C SER A 536 11.96 0.37 -7.28
N VAL A 537 11.24 1.24 -6.57
CA VAL A 537 11.48 1.39 -5.12
C VAL A 537 11.46 0.00 -4.46
N TYR A 538 12.31 -0.19 -3.46
CA TYR A 538 12.49 -1.44 -2.72
C TYR A 538 12.89 -2.67 -3.56
N ALA A 539 13.24 -2.51 -4.84
CA ALA A 539 13.80 -3.62 -5.62
C ALA A 539 15.23 -3.95 -5.15
N VAL A 540 15.51 -5.24 -4.99
CA VAL A 540 16.86 -5.76 -4.74
C VAL A 540 17.69 -5.64 -6.01
N ARG A 541 18.99 -5.39 -5.86
CA ARG A 541 19.96 -5.34 -6.96
C ARG A 541 20.92 -6.55 -6.88
N PRO A 542 21.35 -7.11 -8.02
CA PRO A 542 22.21 -8.29 -8.10
C PRO A 542 23.68 -7.92 -7.83
N ARG A 543 23.96 -7.47 -6.61
CA ARG A 543 25.29 -7.06 -6.16
C ARG A 543 25.59 -7.67 -4.79
N ALA A 544 26.87 -7.68 -4.42
CA ALA A 544 27.28 -8.03 -3.07
C ALA A 544 26.54 -7.18 -2.04
N GLY A 545 26.12 -7.79 -0.95
CA GLY A 545 25.24 -7.23 0.08
C GLY A 545 23.75 -7.28 -0.27
N ALA A 546 23.36 -7.66 -1.49
CA ALA A 546 21.98 -7.57 -1.99
C ALA A 546 21.34 -6.18 -1.69
N PRO A 547 21.95 -5.09 -2.20
CA PRO A 547 21.49 -3.73 -1.92
C PRO A 547 20.11 -3.46 -2.50
N VAL A 548 19.41 -2.51 -1.91
CA VAL A 548 18.02 -2.18 -2.19
C VAL A 548 17.91 -0.76 -2.74
N SER A 549 17.14 -0.60 -3.81
CA SER A 549 16.74 0.69 -4.38
C SER A 549 15.84 1.44 -3.39
N THR A 550 16.42 2.35 -2.59
CA THR A 550 15.80 2.79 -1.33
C THR A 550 15.32 4.25 -1.38
N PRO A 551 14.02 4.52 -1.17
CA PRO A 551 13.46 5.85 -0.95
C PRO A 551 14.14 6.65 0.15
N LEU A 552 14.41 7.93 -0.11
CA LEU A 552 15.07 8.86 0.81
C LEU A 552 14.23 10.14 0.99
N ALA A 553 14.33 10.74 2.18
CA ALA A 553 14.11 12.16 2.38
C ALA A 553 15.26 12.94 1.73
N TRP A 554 15.03 14.19 1.36
CA TRP A 554 16.09 14.97 0.73
C TRP A 554 17.23 15.32 1.69
N GLU A 555 16.92 15.48 2.98
CA GLU A 555 17.84 15.92 4.02
C GLU A 555 18.91 14.86 4.33
N GLU A 556 18.65 13.59 3.99
CA GLU A 556 19.60 12.49 4.20
C GLU A 556 20.46 12.17 2.98
N VAL A 557 20.11 12.66 1.78
CA VAL A 557 20.85 12.38 0.53
C VAL A 557 22.37 12.58 0.67
N PRO A 558 22.87 13.66 1.32
CA PRO A 558 24.32 13.86 1.47
C PRO A 558 25.00 12.85 2.42
N ALA A 559 24.24 12.23 3.32
CA ALA A 559 24.76 11.42 4.42
C ALA A 559 24.71 9.91 4.16
N VAL A 560 23.98 9.47 3.14
CA VAL A 560 23.76 8.04 2.86
C VAL A 560 24.64 7.54 1.71
N ARG A 561 24.80 6.23 1.66
CA ARG A 561 25.39 5.49 0.54
C ARG A 561 24.42 4.36 0.12
N PRO A 562 24.40 3.94 -1.16
CA PRO A 562 23.54 2.85 -1.61
C PRO A 562 23.72 1.55 -0.81
N GLU A 563 24.93 1.27 -0.35
CA GLU A 563 25.30 0.06 0.39
C GLU A 563 24.75 0.04 1.83
N ASP A 564 24.32 1.18 2.37
CA ASP A 564 23.70 1.26 3.69
C ASP A 564 22.36 0.49 3.74
N PHE A 565 21.74 0.29 2.57
CA PHE A 565 20.42 -0.30 2.43
C PHE A 565 20.49 -1.64 1.69
N THR A 566 20.24 -2.72 2.42
CA THR A 566 20.28 -4.10 1.93
C THR A 566 19.02 -4.83 2.35
N ILE A 567 18.83 -6.05 1.82
CA ILE A 567 17.77 -6.95 2.29
C ILE A 567 17.85 -7.25 3.81
N ALA A 568 19.01 -7.02 4.44
CA ALA A 568 19.24 -7.23 5.85
C ALA A 568 19.02 -5.96 6.70
N THR A 569 19.30 -4.77 6.15
CA THR A 569 19.37 -3.51 6.93
C THR A 569 18.18 -2.58 6.74
N ILE A 570 17.32 -2.82 5.73
CA ILE A 570 16.22 -1.90 5.41
C ILE A 570 15.11 -1.85 6.48
N TRP A 571 14.99 -2.86 7.33
CA TRP A 571 13.85 -3.04 8.24
C TRP A 571 13.77 -1.95 9.31
N ASP A 572 14.87 -1.68 10.01
CA ASP A 572 14.96 -0.60 11.02
C ASP A 572 14.53 0.76 10.47
N ARG A 573 14.82 1.00 9.18
CA ARG A 573 14.43 2.23 8.49
C ARG A 573 12.91 2.27 8.30
N ILE A 574 12.33 1.21 7.76
CA ILE A 574 10.88 1.14 7.51
C ILE A 574 10.11 1.32 8.82
N ASP A 575 10.56 0.69 9.90
CA ASP A 575 9.92 0.83 11.22
C ASP A 575 10.02 2.26 11.76
N ARG A 576 11.16 2.93 11.53
CA ARG A 576 11.40 4.29 12.04
C ARG A 576 10.70 5.39 11.24
N VAL A 577 10.71 5.31 9.91
CA VAL A 577 10.26 6.42 9.04
C VAL A 577 9.13 6.05 8.08
N GLY A 578 8.70 4.79 8.05
CA GLY A 578 7.66 4.31 7.13
C GLY A 578 8.13 4.32 5.68
N ASP A 579 7.26 4.77 4.78
CA ASP A 579 7.54 4.90 3.33
C ASP A 579 7.72 6.37 2.92
N PRO A 580 8.96 6.86 2.73
CA PRO A 580 9.21 8.21 2.24
C PRO A 580 8.60 8.50 0.85
N PHE A 581 8.29 7.45 0.07
CA PHE A 581 7.69 7.59 -1.26
C PHE A 581 6.17 7.48 -1.26
N ALA A 582 5.49 7.28 -0.11
CA ALA A 582 4.03 7.27 -0.07
C ALA A 582 3.39 8.53 -0.72
N PRO A 583 3.94 9.75 -0.56
CA PRO A 583 3.42 10.94 -1.24
C PRO A 583 3.53 10.92 -2.78
N VAL A 584 4.45 10.12 -3.35
CA VAL A 584 4.62 9.95 -4.81
C VAL A 584 3.37 9.34 -5.44
N LEU A 585 2.67 8.46 -4.71
CA LEU A 585 1.45 7.78 -5.17
C LEU A 585 0.24 8.72 -5.33
N ALA A 586 0.27 9.88 -4.67
CA ALA A 586 -0.84 10.83 -4.66
C ALA A 586 -0.91 11.73 -5.90
N GLY A 587 0.13 11.73 -6.75
CA GLY A 587 0.18 12.58 -7.96
C GLY A 587 -0.01 14.07 -7.62
N GLY A 588 -0.79 14.76 -8.47
CA GLY A 588 -1.36 16.06 -8.15
C GLY A 588 -0.55 17.26 -8.58
N GLN A 589 0.27 17.11 -9.61
CA GLN A 589 0.97 18.21 -10.27
C GLN A 589 1.11 17.91 -11.76
N THR A 590 1.05 18.94 -12.59
CA THR A 590 1.27 18.89 -14.04
C THR A 590 2.56 19.62 -14.40
N LEU A 591 3.05 19.40 -15.61
CA LEU A 591 4.24 20.09 -16.13
C LEU A 591 3.93 21.49 -16.68
N ASP A 592 2.66 21.89 -16.79
CA ASP A 592 2.27 23.09 -17.56
C ASP A 592 2.94 24.38 -17.06
N ALA A 593 2.93 24.61 -15.74
CA ALA A 593 3.53 25.81 -15.14
C ALA A 593 5.07 25.81 -15.26
N ALA A 594 5.69 24.65 -15.06
CA ALA A 594 7.14 24.48 -15.17
C ALA A 594 7.60 24.66 -16.62
N GLU A 595 6.88 24.10 -17.59
CA GLU A 595 7.16 24.27 -19.01
C GLU A 595 7.00 25.71 -19.46
N ALA A 596 5.98 26.42 -18.98
CA ALA A 596 5.82 27.85 -19.25
C ALA A 596 7.01 28.67 -18.71
N ALA A 597 7.47 28.37 -17.49
CA ALA A 597 8.64 29.02 -16.90
C ALA A 597 9.93 28.73 -17.67
N LEU A 598 10.05 27.53 -18.27
CA LEU A 598 11.17 27.12 -19.12
C LEU A 598 11.05 27.58 -20.58
N GLY A 599 9.95 28.23 -20.97
CA GLY A 599 9.70 28.63 -22.35
C GLY A 599 9.48 27.45 -23.32
N LEU A 600 8.99 26.32 -22.80
CA LEU A 600 8.73 25.10 -23.57
C LEU A 600 7.32 25.06 -24.18
N THR A 601 6.42 25.93 -23.73
CA THR A 601 5.07 26.11 -24.29
C THR A 601 5.15 26.77 -25.66
N THR A 602 4.68 26.08 -26.71
CA THR A 602 4.38 26.65 -28.03
C THR A 602 3.09 27.43 -28.03
#